data_AF-A0AAW5Z319-F1
#
_entry.id   AF-A0AAW5Z319-F1
#
_cell.length_a   1.000
_cell.length_b   1.000
_cell.length_c   1.000
_cell.angle_alpha   90.00
_cell.angle_beta   90.00
_cell.angle_gamma   90.00
#
_symmetry.space_group_name_H-M   'P 1'
#
loop_
_entity.id
_entity.type
_entity.pdbx_description
1 polymer ?
#
loop_
_entity_poly.entity_id
_entity_poly.type
_entity_poly.pdbx_seq_one_letter_code
_entity_poly.pdbx_strand_id
1 'polypeptide(L)' 'NGIAPTAENIRNGKYPYVVDAFMVTRDNMTSETQKLVEWFLTPQGQSLVEDVGYVPLYPTMK' A
#
# COMPACT_ATOMS: atom_id res chain seq x y z
N ASN A 1 -18.65 -6.48 16.58
CA ASN A 1 -17.52 -6.17 17.49
C ASN A 1 -17.13 -4.69 17.51
N GLY A 2 -17.69 -3.80 16.65
CA GLY A 2 -17.54 -2.34 16.82
C GLY A 2 -16.13 -1.79 16.54
N ILE A 3 -15.25 -2.58 15.91
CA ILE A 3 -13.88 -2.20 15.61
C ILE A 3 -13.89 -1.29 14.38
N ALA A 4 -13.33 -0.07 14.51
CA ALA A 4 -13.25 0.90 13.42
C ALA A 4 -12.15 0.52 12.39
N PRO A 5 -12.32 0.86 11.10
CA PRO A 5 -11.34 0.62 10.04
C PRO A 5 -10.18 1.63 10.07
N THR A 6 -9.44 1.67 11.18
CA THR A 6 -8.24 2.52 11.30
C THR A 6 -7.03 1.79 10.72
N ALA A 7 -6.02 2.54 10.27
CA ALA A 7 -4.76 1.95 9.79
C ALA A 7 -4.13 1.02 10.84
N GLU A 8 -4.24 1.36 12.13
CA GLU A 8 -3.79 0.52 13.25
C GLU A 8 -4.57 -0.81 13.29
N ASN A 9 -5.90 -0.77 13.25
CA ASN A 9 -6.76 -1.96 13.33
C ASN A 9 -6.63 -2.86 12.10
N ILE A 10 -6.36 -2.27 10.93
CA ILE A 10 -6.07 -3.01 9.70
C ILE A 10 -4.72 -3.72 9.82
N ARG A 11 -3.66 -3.01 10.23
CA ARG A 11 -2.30 -3.58 10.36
C ARG A 11 -2.18 -4.67 11.42
N ASN A 12 -2.93 -4.56 12.52
CA ASN A 12 -2.90 -5.56 13.60
C ASN A 12 -3.95 -6.68 13.41
N GLY A 13 -4.68 -6.70 12.29
CA GLY A 13 -5.66 -7.75 11.96
C GLY A 13 -6.97 -7.71 12.77
N LYS A 14 -7.19 -6.68 13.60
CA LYS A 14 -8.44 -6.52 14.36
C LYS A 14 -9.62 -6.17 13.47
N TYR A 15 -9.39 -5.46 12.36
CA TYR A 15 -10.42 -5.17 11.37
C TYR A 15 -10.41 -6.26 10.28
N PRO A 16 -11.45 -7.12 10.19
CA PRO A 16 -11.39 -8.32 9.37
C PRO A 16 -11.69 -8.07 7.88
N TYR A 17 -12.21 -6.91 7.51
CA TYR A 17 -12.60 -6.60 6.14
C TYR A 17 -11.49 -5.86 5.41
N VAL A 18 -10.48 -6.62 4.99
CA VAL A 18 -9.28 -6.12 4.30
C VAL A 18 -9.04 -6.93 3.04
N VAL A 19 -8.41 -6.29 2.05
CA VAL A 19 -7.91 -6.96 0.85
C VAL A 19 -6.51 -6.46 0.57
N ASP A 20 -5.62 -7.36 0.18
CA ASP A 20 -4.28 -7.01 -0.25
C ASP A 20 -4.32 -6.50 -1.70
N ALA A 21 -3.71 -5.34 -1.93
CA ALA A 21 -3.56 -4.77 -3.27
C ALA A 21 -2.17 -5.10 -3.82
N PHE A 22 -2.12 -5.66 -5.03
CA PHE A 22 -0.87 -6.08 -5.67
C PHE A 22 -0.62 -5.35 -6.98
N MET A 23 0.64 -4.98 -7.23
CA MET A 23 1.12 -4.66 -8.57
C MET A 23 1.64 -5.95 -9.22
N VAL A 24 1.05 -6.35 -10.34
CA VAL A 24 1.43 -7.57 -11.06
C VAL A 24 2.13 -7.19 -12.36
N THR A 25 3.32 -7.76 -12.59
CA THR A 25 4.14 -7.53 -13.79
C THR A 25 4.47 -8.86 -14.48
N ARG A 26 4.95 -8.79 -15.72
CA ARG A 26 5.46 -9.95 -16.46
C ARG A 26 6.96 -10.13 -16.18
N ASP A 27 7.47 -11.35 -16.31
CA ASP A 27 8.89 -11.66 -16.12
C ASP A 27 9.83 -10.82 -17.02
N ASN A 28 9.37 -10.43 -18.21
CA ASN A 28 10.12 -9.62 -19.17
C ASN A 28 9.71 -8.14 -19.17
N MET A 29 9.46 -7.54 -18.01
CA MET A 29 9.04 -6.13 -17.90
C MET A 29 10.08 -5.16 -18.49
N THR A 30 9.61 -4.01 -18.96
CA THR A 30 10.50 -2.94 -19.44
C THR A 30 11.15 -2.20 -18.26
N SER A 31 12.24 -1.48 -18.54
CA SER A 31 12.93 -0.68 -17.51
C SER A 31 12.03 0.41 -16.91
N GLU A 32 11.07 0.90 -17.69
CA GLU A 32 10.10 1.93 -17.34
C GLU A 32 9.06 1.37 -16.37
N THR A 33 8.57 0.15 -16.62
CA THR A 33 7.69 -0.56 -15.69
C THR A 33 8.41 -0.82 -14.37
N GLN A 34 9.67 -1.27 -14.41
CA GLN A 34 10.46 -1.49 -13.21
C GLN A 34 10.63 -0.21 -12.38
N LYS A 35 11.00 0.91 -13.02
CA LYS A 35 11.12 2.22 -12.35
C LYS A 35 9.82 2.66 -11.67
N LEU A 36 8.67 2.40 -12.29
CA LEU A 36 7.37 2.73 -11.70
C LEU A 36 7.08 1.88 -10.46
N VAL A 37 7.33 0.56 -10.52
CA VAL A 37 7.17 -0.34 -9.37
C VAL A 37 8.08 0.09 -8.22
N GLU A 38 9.36 0.35 -8.52
CA GLU A 38 10.34 0.80 -7.53
C GLU A 38 9.92 2.14 -6.91
N TRP A 39 9.46 3.10 -7.72
CA TRP A 39 8.96 4.39 -7.23
C TRP A 39 7.75 4.23 -6.31
N PHE A 40 6.81 3.34 -6.62
CA PHE A 40 5.61 3.12 -5.80
C PHE A 40 5.96 2.61 -4.38
N LEU A 41 7.10 1.95 -4.22
CA LEU A 41 7.61 1.45 -2.94
C LEU A 41 8.41 2.50 -2.14
N THR A 42 8.71 3.67 -2.71
CA THR A 42 9.39 4.78 -2.03
C THR A 42 8.47 5.51 -1.04
N PRO A 43 9.00 6.34 -0.12
CA PRO A 43 8.16 7.16 0.76
C PRO A 43 7.14 8.02 0.01
N GLN A 44 7.54 8.59 -1.14
CA GLN A 44 6.62 9.38 -1.97
C GLN A 44 5.47 8.55 -2.53
N GLY A 45 5.77 7.36 -3.06
CA GLY A 45 4.76 6.43 -3.55
C GLY A 45 3.80 5.98 -2.45
N GLN A 46 4.32 5.73 -1.24
CA GLN A 46 3.51 5.36 -0.08
C GLN A 46 2.65 6.53 0.44
N SER A 47 3.11 7.77 0.36
CA SER A 47 2.27 8.96 0.65
C SER A 47 1.09 9.05 -0.31
N LEU A 48 1.29 8.80 -1.61
CA LEU A 48 0.18 8.76 -2.56
C LEU A 48 -0.86 7.69 -2.17
N VAL A 49 -0.43 6.50 -1.75
CA VAL A 49 -1.32 5.42 -1.28
C VAL A 49 -2.18 5.89 -0.10
N GLU A 50 -1.60 6.61 0.86
CA GLU A 50 -2.35 7.20 1.98
C GLU A 50 -3.33 8.28 1.50
N ASP A 51 -2.88 9.19 0.63
CA ASP A 51 -3.67 10.31 0.12
C ASP A 51 -4.93 9.84 -0.65
N VAL A 52 -4.84 8.70 -1.32
CA VAL A 52 -5.98 8.09 -2.03
C VAL A 52 -6.83 7.17 -1.14
N GLY A 53 -6.57 7.12 0.16
CA GLY A 53 -7.41 6.45 1.16
C GLY A 53 -7.09 4.98 1.44
N TYR A 54 -5.97 4.46 0.93
CA TYR A 54 -5.49 3.11 1.27
C TYR A 54 -4.57 3.14 2.50
N VAL A 55 -4.33 1.97 3.09
CA VAL A 55 -3.32 1.80 4.14
C VAL A 55 -1.97 1.49 3.47
N PRO A 56 -0.95 2.35 3.61
CA PRO A 56 0.36 2.11 3.00
C PRO A 56 1.08 0.93 3.66
N LEU A 57 2.00 0.30 2.92
CA LEU A 57 2.80 -0.86 3.36
C LEU A 57 3.62 -0.53 4.61
N TYR A 58 4.11 0.71 4.70
CA TYR A 58 4.87 1.22 5.85
C TYR A 58 4.20 2.49 6.39
N PRO A 59 4.38 2.84 7.67
CA PRO A 59 4.00 4.16 8.16
C PRO A 59 4.73 5.24 7.35
N THR A 60 3.97 6.13 6.73
CA THR A 60 4.47 7.36 6.11
C THR A 60 4.99 8.28 7.22
N MET A 61 6.14 8.89 7.00
CA MET A 61 6.60 9.96 7.90
C MET A 61 5.79 11.21 7.54
N LYS A 62 4.97 11.68 8.48
CA LYS A 62 4.26 12.95 8.37
C LYS A 62 5.20 14.12 8.66
#